data_AF-A0A0F9IG93-F1
#
_entry.id   AF-A0A0F9IG93-F1
#
_cell.length_a   1.000
_cell.length_b   1.000
_cell.length_c   1.000
_cell.angle_alpha   90.00
_cell.angle_beta   90.00
_cell.angle_gamma   90.00
#
_symmetry.space_group_name_H-M   'P 1'
#
loop_
_entity.id
_entity.type
_entity.pdbx_description
1 polymer ?
#
loop_
_entity_poly.entity_id
_entity_poly.type
_entity_poly.pdbx_seq_one_letter_code
_entity_poly.pdbx_strand_id
1 'polypeptide(L)'
;MRFVILICTAIIAAAFFAASPALSYMGLAMGQGTDCSECHTLSFDEATEMVKSVNAEIEVMEIKTAPVAGLWEITIMARGKRGIAYIDFPKAHIITGSIIDVTTSLNLTTSRLYEISKVEFSDIPLEDALIMGNPEARFKAIVFHDPDCPYCKNLHREMKTLVGEYEDIAFYIKLLPLKKHPTAYKKAKAIVCLRSIALLERSFDGRPLPEPTCETTEVDDTIDLAERLGIVTTPTIILPDGGVVQGFKDRETLLDLIETAGRAMEEMIAQRQAEIEVKRERKLREMEREDFAASLENDTMQGYHEFLGKYPEGRKRMEAIERLSLLIKQSPAKLILYRDYIAAYPDGIDYIPEEHRLLYVGPRELPVYAILELLGEGMSEKKVARRVSSVVGRYKEFSVEEAQKLAELGVPDTIVDAMLEATFKASLREEQARRERQETRLMGEMDQIQAEIYDMQARLEMESSEDPEVMVDTITDEVGTPLLEKIERCTELLRALSTCTRADDINSCRTTAHNVFLCQ
;
A
#
# COMPACT_ATOMS: atom_id res chain seq x y z
N MET A 1 84.90 8.94 -49.90
CA MET A 1 83.94 7.94 -50.39
C MET A 1 83.87 6.81 -49.36
N ARG A 2 82.67 6.48 -48.85
CA ARG A 2 82.36 5.46 -47.83
C ARG A 2 82.85 5.74 -46.39
N PHE A 3 82.14 6.56 -45.62
CA PHE A 3 82.01 6.44 -44.14
C PHE A 3 81.00 7.44 -43.54
N VAL A 4 79.85 7.68 -44.21
CA VAL A 4 78.78 8.58 -43.71
C VAL A 4 77.38 7.95 -43.83
N ILE A 5 77.26 6.69 -44.29
CA ILE A 5 75.98 5.99 -44.42
C ILE A 5 76.01 4.75 -43.54
N LEU A 6 75.98 4.92 -42.21
CA LEU A 6 75.74 3.79 -41.29
C LEU A 6 75.37 4.20 -39.84
N ILE A 7 75.04 5.47 -39.57
CA ILE A 7 74.60 5.93 -38.24
C ILE A 7 73.20 6.57 -38.26
N CYS A 8 72.49 6.56 -39.40
CA CYS A 8 71.09 7.02 -39.48
C CYS A 8 70.03 5.90 -39.47
N THR A 9 70.43 4.62 -39.50
CA THR A 9 69.48 3.49 -39.49
C THR A 9 69.36 2.77 -38.14
N ALA A 10 69.98 3.29 -37.08
CA ALA A 10 69.86 2.72 -35.73
C ALA A 10 68.91 3.51 -34.80
N ILE A 11 68.39 4.68 -35.22
CA ILE A 11 67.47 5.49 -34.41
C ILE A 11 66.01 5.38 -34.90
N ILE A 12 65.76 4.84 -36.09
CA ILE A 12 64.38 4.62 -36.60
C ILE A 12 63.81 3.23 -36.23
N ALA A 13 64.65 2.28 -35.78
CA ALA A 13 64.19 0.95 -35.38
C ALA A 13 63.83 0.83 -33.87
N ALA A 14 64.02 1.88 -33.07
CA ALA A 14 63.67 1.90 -31.65
C ALA A 14 62.39 2.71 -31.32
N ALA A 15 61.68 3.20 -32.35
CA ALA A 15 60.40 3.91 -32.20
C ALA A 15 59.17 3.08 -32.61
N PHE A 16 59.35 1.79 -32.96
CA PHE A 16 58.27 0.90 -33.41
C PHE A 16 57.93 -0.24 -32.44
N PHE A 17 58.51 -0.25 -31.23
CA PHE A 17 58.30 -1.30 -30.21
C PHE A 17 57.84 -0.74 -28.86
N ALA A 18 56.95 0.26 -28.87
CA ALA A 18 56.23 0.72 -27.68
C ALA A 18 54.81 1.21 -28.00
N ALA A 19 54.17 0.63 -29.02
CA ALA A 19 52.71 0.68 -29.13
C ALA A 19 52.16 -0.53 -28.39
N SER A 20 51.84 -0.34 -27.11
CA SER A 20 51.09 -1.29 -26.30
C SER A 20 49.84 -1.75 -27.08
N PRO A 21 49.55 -3.07 -27.20
CA PRO A 21 48.20 -3.53 -27.47
C PRO A 21 47.38 -3.41 -26.18
N ALA A 22 47.29 -2.19 -25.64
CA ALA A 22 46.48 -1.88 -24.45
C ALA A 22 45.24 -1.03 -24.80
N LEU A 23 44.98 -0.81 -26.09
CA LEU A 23 43.84 -0.04 -26.60
C LEU A 23 42.80 -0.88 -27.35
N SER A 24 42.78 -2.20 -27.11
CA SER A 24 41.67 -3.08 -27.53
C SER A 24 41.03 -3.84 -26.36
N TYR A 25 41.47 -3.58 -25.13
CA TYR A 25 40.96 -4.23 -23.91
C TYR A 25 40.35 -3.24 -22.90
N MET A 26 40.05 -2.00 -23.32
CA MET A 26 39.44 -0.97 -22.48
C MET A 26 38.04 -0.57 -22.96
N GLY A 27 37.30 -1.55 -23.49
CA GLY A 27 35.87 -1.44 -23.84
C GLY A 27 34.97 -2.48 -23.15
N LEU A 28 35.54 -3.38 -22.35
CA LEU A 28 34.78 -4.24 -21.43
C LEU A 28 34.93 -3.68 -20.01
N ALA A 29 34.49 -2.44 -19.84
CA ALA A 29 33.91 -2.09 -18.57
C ALA A 29 32.80 -3.12 -18.34
N MET A 30 32.86 -3.81 -17.21
CA MET A 30 31.78 -4.63 -16.69
C MET A 30 30.58 -3.70 -16.45
N GLY A 31 29.87 -3.39 -17.52
CA GLY A 31 28.58 -2.76 -17.51
C GLY A 31 27.59 -3.82 -17.04
N GLN A 32 27.21 -3.71 -15.77
CA GLN A 32 25.91 -4.20 -15.36
C GLN A 32 24.87 -3.57 -16.31
N GLY A 33 24.25 -4.39 -17.15
CA GLY A 33 23.02 -4.07 -17.88
C GLY A 33 23.11 -3.01 -18.98
N THR A 34 23.96 -3.18 -19.99
CA THR A 34 23.68 -2.52 -21.28
C THR A 34 22.53 -3.25 -21.97
N ASP A 35 21.47 -2.52 -22.30
CA ASP A 35 20.31 -3.05 -23.01
C ASP A 35 20.72 -3.54 -24.41
N CYS A 36 20.94 -4.85 -24.55
CA CYS A 36 21.36 -5.46 -25.80
C CYS A 36 20.30 -5.33 -26.91
N SER A 37 19.07 -4.90 -26.59
CA SER A 37 18.00 -4.69 -27.57
C SER A 37 18.27 -3.51 -28.51
N GLU A 38 19.16 -2.58 -28.15
CA GLU A 38 19.56 -1.46 -29.01
C GLU A 38 20.36 -1.93 -30.25
N CYS A 39 21.08 -3.05 -30.14
CA CYS A 39 21.91 -3.61 -31.22
C CYS A 39 21.30 -4.86 -31.86
N HIS A 40 20.42 -5.57 -31.16
CA HIS A 40 19.82 -6.83 -31.61
C HIS A 40 18.30 -6.74 -31.64
N THR A 41 17.76 -6.62 -32.85
CA THR A 41 16.31 -6.56 -33.10
C THR A 41 15.78 -7.86 -33.68
N LEU A 42 14.59 -8.24 -33.24
CA LEU A 42 13.79 -9.31 -33.81
C LEU A 42 12.40 -8.76 -34.13
N SER A 43 12.04 -8.73 -35.42
CA SER A 43 10.71 -8.31 -35.84
C SER A 43 9.69 -9.45 -35.71
N PHE A 44 8.40 -9.09 -35.62
CA PHE A 44 7.30 -10.05 -35.62
C PHE A 44 7.27 -10.93 -36.86
N ASP A 45 7.57 -10.37 -38.04
CA ASP A 45 7.57 -11.11 -39.30
C ASP A 45 8.70 -12.16 -39.31
N GLU A 46 9.91 -11.78 -38.89
CA GLU A 46 11.05 -12.70 -38.78
C GLU A 46 10.75 -13.83 -37.79
N ALA A 47 10.26 -13.51 -36.58
CA ALA A 47 9.90 -14.52 -35.59
C ALA A 47 8.82 -15.47 -36.10
N THR A 48 7.82 -14.93 -36.82
CA THR A 48 6.73 -15.73 -37.40
C THR A 48 7.24 -16.68 -38.47
N GLU A 49 8.12 -16.22 -39.37
CA GLU A 49 8.72 -17.07 -40.42
C GLU A 49 9.55 -18.20 -39.80
N MET A 50 10.37 -17.86 -38.80
CA MET A 50 11.19 -18.84 -38.08
C MET A 50 10.35 -19.91 -37.39
N VAL A 51 9.30 -19.51 -36.65
CA VAL A 51 8.47 -20.46 -35.90
C VAL A 51 7.59 -21.31 -36.83
N LYS A 52 7.08 -20.74 -37.93
CA LYS A 52 6.33 -21.49 -38.95
C LYS A 52 7.16 -22.58 -39.63
N SER A 53 8.48 -22.39 -39.74
CA SER A 53 9.38 -23.44 -40.26
C SER A 53 9.43 -24.68 -39.36
N VAL A 54 9.12 -24.52 -38.06
CA VAL A 54 9.04 -25.61 -37.07
C VAL A 54 7.63 -26.19 -37.01
N ASN A 55 6.60 -25.34 -36.96
CA ASN A 55 5.19 -25.74 -37.01
C ASN A 55 4.31 -24.62 -37.56
N ALA A 56 3.61 -24.91 -38.67
CA ALA A 56 2.78 -23.94 -39.37
C ALA A 56 1.53 -23.46 -38.58
N GLU A 57 1.11 -24.18 -37.54
CA GLU A 57 -0.05 -23.84 -36.70
C GLU A 57 0.28 -22.85 -35.57
N ILE A 58 1.54 -22.38 -35.46
CA ILE A 58 1.97 -21.48 -34.39
C ILE A 58 1.88 -20.02 -34.84
N GLU A 59 1.32 -19.18 -33.97
CA GLU A 59 1.21 -17.74 -34.13
C GLU A 59 2.05 -17.01 -33.07
N VAL A 60 2.82 -16.00 -33.47
CA VAL A 60 3.64 -15.20 -32.54
C VAL A 60 2.80 -14.05 -32.00
N MET A 61 2.71 -13.94 -30.67
CA MET A 61 1.89 -12.94 -29.97
C MET A 61 2.69 -11.78 -29.41
N GLU A 62 3.88 -12.05 -28.90
CA GLU A 62 4.70 -11.06 -28.21
C GLU A 62 6.18 -11.44 -28.37
N ILE A 63 7.03 -10.42 -28.45
CA ILE A 63 8.49 -10.57 -28.47
C ILE A 63 9.06 -9.61 -27.43
N LYS A 64 9.95 -10.11 -26.56
CA LYS A 64 10.72 -9.29 -25.62
C LYS A 64 12.10 -9.89 -25.38
N THR A 65 12.93 -9.20 -24.62
CA THR A 65 14.22 -9.74 -24.15
C THR A 65 13.98 -10.86 -23.12
N ALA A 66 14.75 -11.93 -23.20
CA ALA A 66 14.69 -13.02 -22.23
C ALA A 66 15.51 -12.69 -20.97
N PRO A 67 15.26 -13.38 -19.84
CA PRO A 67 16.10 -13.26 -18.63
C PRO A 67 17.56 -13.69 -18.84
N VAL A 68 17.81 -14.52 -19.87
CA VAL A 68 19.16 -14.95 -20.26
C VAL A 68 19.67 -14.04 -21.37
N ALA A 69 20.80 -13.37 -21.13
CA ALA A 69 21.43 -12.50 -22.10
C ALA A 69 21.73 -13.26 -23.41
N GLY A 70 21.43 -12.63 -24.55
CA GLY A 70 21.61 -13.23 -25.87
C GLY A 70 20.38 -13.97 -26.42
N LEU A 71 19.27 -14.02 -25.67
CA LEU A 71 18.02 -14.62 -26.11
C LEU A 71 16.87 -13.61 -26.13
N TRP A 72 15.99 -13.74 -27.10
CA TRP A 72 14.64 -13.19 -27.07
C TRP A 72 13.68 -14.25 -26.52
N GLU A 73 12.69 -13.80 -25.76
CA GLU A 73 11.53 -14.60 -25.37
C GLU A 73 10.38 -14.28 -26.33
N ILE A 74 9.79 -15.31 -26.91
CA ILE A 74 8.61 -15.19 -27.76
C ILE A 74 7.42 -15.88 -27.10
N THR A 75 6.32 -15.15 -26.96
CA THR A 75 5.03 -15.72 -26.60
C THR A 75 4.39 -16.22 -27.88
N ILE A 76 4.00 -17.50 -27.89
CA ILE A 76 3.37 -18.14 -29.03
C ILE A 76 1.99 -18.67 -28.67
N MET A 77 1.09 -18.74 -29.65
CA MET A 77 -0.18 -19.42 -29.54
C MET A 77 -0.17 -20.65 -30.46
N ALA A 78 -0.48 -21.81 -29.90
CA ALA A 78 -0.60 -23.06 -30.64
C ALA A 78 -1.85 -23.80 -30.18
N ARG A 79 -2.78 -24.07 -31.11
CA ARG A 79 -4.04 -24.78 -30.83
C ARG A 79 -4.83 -24.19 -29.64
N GLY A 80 -4.90 -22.86 -29.59
CA GLY A 80 -5.60 -22.11 -28.55
C GLY A 80 -4.88 -22.05 -27.19
N LYS A 81 -3.65 -22.55 -27.08
CA LYS A 81 -2.83 -22.46 -25.86
C LYS A 81 -1.65 -21.53 -26.05
N ARG A 82 -1.38 -20.71 -25.05
CA ARG A 82 -0.14 -19.93 -24.98
C ARG A 82 1.03 -20.83 -24.64
N GLY A 83 2.19 -20.49 -25.19
CA GLY A 83 3.46 -21.14 -24.95
C GLY A 83 4.59 -20.13 -25.03
N ILE A 84 5.77 -20.55 -24.58
CA ILE A 84 6.97 -19.72 -24.62
C ILE A 84 8.05 -20.50 -25.34
N ALA A 85 8.74 -19.83 -26.26
CA ALA A 85 9.98 -20.30 -26.86
C ALA A 85 11.02 -19.19 -26.80
N TYR A 86 12.27 -19.54 -27.02
CA TYR A 86 13.38 -18.60 -27.05
C TYR A 86 14.09 -18.63 -28.39
N ILE A 87 14.56 -17.47 -28.83
CA ILE A 87 15.36 -17.32 -30.06
C ILE A 87 16.67 -16.64 -29.69
N ASP A 88 17.80 -17.16 -30.17
CA ASP A 88 19.09 -16.51 -29.94
C ASP A 88 19.27 -15.26 -30.80
N PHE A 89 20.03 -14.27 -30.33
CA PHE A 89 20.24 -13.01 -31.06
C PHE A 89 20.79 -13.16 -32.50
N PRO A 90 21.62 -14.17 -32.81
CA PRO A 90 21.99 -14.48 -34.20
C PRO A 90 20.84 -14.99 -35.09
N LYS A 91 19.65 -15.27 -34.54
CA LYS A 91 18.48 -15.85 -35.23
C LYS A 91 18.78 -17.23 -35.83
N ALA A 92 19.65 -18.01 -35.20
CA ALA A 92 20.11 -19.29 -35.72
C ALA A 92 19.42 -20.49 -35.04
N HIS A 93 18.88 -20.30 -33.84
CA HIS A 93 18.34 -21.36 -33.00
C HIS A 93 16.99 -20.97 -32.38
N ILE A 94 16.08 -21.94 -32.31
CA ILE A 94 14.87 -21.87 -31.49
C ILE A 94 15.02 -22.88 -30.37
N ILE A 95 14.78 -22.43 -29.13
CA ILE A 95 14.91 -23.23 -27.92
C ILE A 95 13.53 -23.39 -27.29
N THR A 96 13.04 -24.63 -27.26
CA THR A 96 11.83 -25.03 -26.54
C THR A 96 12.24 -25.70 -25.24
N GLY A 97 12.23 -24.97 -24.14
CA GLY A 97 12.72 -25.44 -22.84
C GLY A 97 12.40 -24.45 -21.73
N SER A 98 12.87 -24.74 -20.53
CA SER A 98 12.68 -23.87 -19.37
C SER A 98 13.98 -23.19 -18.97
N ILE A 99 13.87 -21.91 -18.63
CA ILE A 99 14.91 -21.17 -17.92
C ILE A 99 14.64 -21.34 -16.43
N ILE A 100 15.58 -21.98 -15.74
CA ILE A 100 15.56 -22.13 -14.28
C ILE A 100 16.62 -21.19 -13.71
N ASP A 101 16.20 -20.28 -12.84
CA ASP A 101 17.10 -19.46 -12.07
C ASP A 101 17.81 -20.34 -11.04
N VAL A 102 19.14 -20.45 -11.13
CA VAL A 102 19.92 -21.36 -10.28
C VAL A 102 20.06 -20.89 -8.84
N THR A 103 19.87 -19.60 -8.58
CA THR A 103 19.99 -19.01 -7.24
C THR A 103 18.73 -19.25 -6.41
N THR A 104 17.57 -19.13 -7.06
CA THR A 104 16.25 -19.28 -6.44
C THR A 104 15.62 -20.64 -6.72
N SER A 105 16.20 -21.44 -7.63
CA SER A 105 15.62 -22.66 -8.20
C SER A 105 14.26 -22.45 -8.88
N LEU A 106 13.89 -21.22 -9.21
CA LEU A 106 12.61 -20.87 -9.81
C LEU A 106 12.62 -21.13 -11.32
N ASN A 107 11.60 -21.80 -11.83
CA ASN A 107 11.40 -21.93 -13.27
C ASN A 107 10.71 -20.68 -13.84
N LEU A 108 11.52 -19.76 -14.37
CA LEU A 108 11.07 -18.46 -14.90
C LEU A 108 10.12 -18.62 -16.09
N THR A 109 10.34 -19.63 -16.93
CA THR A 109 9.47 -19.92 -18.07
C THR A 109 8.08 -20.36 -17.59
N THR A 110 8.01 -21.24 -16.59
CA THR A 110 6.73 -21.67 -16.01
C THR A 110 6.00 -20.51 -15.34
N SER A 111 6.70 -19.68 -14.56
CA SER A 111 6.09 -18.50 -13.93
C SER A 111 5.56 -17.53 -14.97
N ARG A 112 6.32 -17.26 -16.05
CA ARG A 112 5.84 -16.41 -17.13
C ARG A 112 4.65 -17.02 -17.87
N LEU A 113 4.68 -18.33 -18.11
CA LEU A 113 3.58 -19.04 -18.77
C LEU A 113 2.30 -18.97 -17.93
N TYR A 114 2.42 -19.08 -16.61
CA TYR A 114 1.30 -18.88 -15.67
C TYR A 114 0.72 -17.47 -15.82
N GLU A 115 1.56 -16.43 -15.75
CA GLU A 115 1.11 -15.03 -15.85
C GLU A 115 0.39 -14.72 -17.17
N ILE A 116 0.97 -15.14 -18.31
CA ILE A 116 0.34 -14.87 -19.62
C ILE A 116 -0.89 -15.76 -19.87
N SER A 117 -1.07 -16.85 -19.13
CA SER A 117 -2.22 -17.76 -19.28
C SER A 117 -3.36 -17.45 -18.32
N LYS A 118 -3.22 -16.42 -17.49
CA LYS A 118 -4.31 -15.94 -16.63
C LYS A 118 -5.55 -15.58 -17.46
N VAL A 119 -6.71 -15.83 -16.86
CA VAL A 119 -8.00 -15.42 -17.38
C VAL A 119 -8.58 -14.35 -16.46
N GLU A 120 -9.35 -13.42 -17.02
CA GLU A 120 -10.05 -12.44 -16.20
C GLU A 120 -11.14 -13.15 -15.39
N PHE A 121 -11.00 -13.18 -14.05
CA PHE A 121 -11.93 -13.88 -13.17
C PHE A 121 -13.37 -13.34 -13.33
N SER A 122 -13.51 -12.04 -13.61
CA SER A 122 -14.79 -11.36 -13.86
C SER A 122 -15.47 -11.76 -15.17
N ASP A 123 -14.73 -12.34 -16.12
CA ASP A 123 -15.29 -12.76 -17.42
C ASP A 123 -16.03 -14.10 -17.32
N ILE A 124 -16.04 -14.74 -16.14
CA ILE A 124 -16.68 -16.02 -15.89
C ILE A 124 -17.97 -15.78 -15.08
N PRO A 125 -19.16 -15.92 -15.69
CA PRO A 125 -20.44 -15.88 -14.98
C PRO A 125 -20.50 -16.97 -13.90
N LEU A 126 -20.99 -16.59 -12.72
CA LEU A 126 -21.04 -17.47 -11.53
C LEU A 126 -22.47 -17.85 -11.14
N GLU A 127 -23.47 -17.25 -11.76
CA GLU A 127 -24.89 -17.46 -11.48
C GLU A 127 -25.29 -18.92 -11.70
N ASP A 128 -24.62 -19.59 -12.62
CA ASP A 128 -24.81 -20.99 -12.95
C ASP A 128 -23.78 -21.95 -12.31
N ALA A 129 -22.97 -21.49 -11.37
CA ALA A 129 -22.08 -22.35 -10.61
C ALA A 129 -22.82 -23.05 -9.45
N LEU A 130 -22.34 -24.23 -9.06
CA LEU A 130 -22.68 -24.84 -7.77
C LEU A 130 -21.70 -24.28 -6.73
N ILE A 131 -22.21 -23.76 -5.62
CA ILE A 131 -21.36 -23.16 -4.59
C ILE A 131 -21.04 -24.21 -3.53
N MET A 132 -19.76 -24.34 -3.19
CA MET A 132 -19.26 -25.11 -2.05
C MET A 132 -18.48 -24.16 -1.14
N GLY A 133 -18.86 -24.09 0.14
CA GLY A 133 -18.33 -23.12 1.10
C GLY A 133 -19.22 -21.87 1.22
N ASN A 134 -18.67 -20.82 1.84
CA ASN A 134 -19.38 -19.55 2.06
C ASN A 134 -19.34 -18.68 0.79
N PRO A 135 -20.47 -18.28 0.17
CA PRO A 135 -20.45 -17.42 -1.01
C PRO A 135 -19.75 -16.06 -0.79
N GLU A 136 -19.67 -15.60 0.46
CA GLU A 136 -18.99 -14.37 0.89
C GLU A 136 -17.53 -14.60 1.34
N ALA A 137 -16.98 -15.79 1.11
CA ALA A 137 -15.59 -16.11 1.39
C ALA A 137 -14.63 -15.12 0.72
N ARG A 138 -13.55 -14.79 1.43
CA ARG A 138 -12.48 -13.89 0.98
C ARG A 138 -11.83 -14.36 -0.32
N PHE A 139 -11.52 -15.66 -0.42
CA PHE A 139 -10.91 -16.27 -1.59
C PHE A 139 -11.89 -17.17 -2.32
N LYS A 140 -12.11 -16.88 -3.60
CA LYS A 140 -13.03 -17.61 -4.47
C LYS A 140 -12.25 -18.25 -5.60
N ALA A 141 -12.44 -19.55 -5.80
CA ALA A 141 -11.88 -20.27 -6.93
C ALA A 141 -13.00 -20.88 -7.77
N ILE A 142 -12.85 -20.88 -9.09
CA ILE A 142 -13.80 -21.51 -10.01
C ILE A 142 -13.25 -22.86 -10.41
N VAL A 143 -14.06 -23.91 -10.39
CA VAL A 143 -13.62 -25.25 -10.76
C VAL A 143 -14.50 -25.85 -11.84
N PHE A 144 -13.91 -26.16 -12.99
CA PHE A 144 -14.57 -26.90 -14.06
C PHE A 144 -14.54 -28.40 -13.75
N HIS A 145 -15.71 -28.96 -13.44
CA HIS A 145 -15.91 -30.35 -13.04
C HIS A 145 -16.63 -31.17 -14.08
N ASP A 146 -16.32 -32.45 -14.14
CA ASP A 146 -17.06 -33.44 -14.91
C ASP A 146 -17.64 -34.51 -13.95
N PRO A 147 -18.97 -34.74 -13.94
CA PRO A 147 -19.64 -35.71 -13.07
C PRO A 147 -19.15 -37.17 -13.17
N ASP A 148 -18.49 -37.54 -14.27
CA ASP A 148 -17.96 -38.88 -14.54
C ASP A 148 -16.42 -38.94 -14.42
N CYS A 149 -15.75 -37.82 -14.13
CA CYS A 149 -14.29 -37.78 -14.04
C CYS A 149 -13.78 -38.25 -12.66
N PRO A 150 -12.93 -39.28 -12.58
CA PRO A 150 -12.39 -39.77 -11.31
C PRO A 150 -11.46 -38.76 -10.62
N TYR A 151 -10.74 -37.93 -11.38
CA TYR A 151 -9.91 -36.86 -10.80
C TYR A 151 -10.76 -35.74 -10.23
N CYS A 152 -11.91 -35.42 -10.84
CA CYS A 152 -12.88 -34.49 -10.28
C CYS A 152 -13.45 -35.01 -8.95
N LYS A 153 -13.72 -36.33 -8.85
CA LYS A 153 -14.14 -36.95 -7.58
C LYS A 153 -13.09 -36.76 -6.48
N ASN A 154 -11.81 -36.97 -6.79
CA ASN A 154 -10.74 -36.79 -5.81
C ASN A 154 -10.61 -35.32 -5.39
N LEU A 155 -10.57 -34.40 -6.36
CA LEU A 155 -10.49 -32.96 -6.06
C LEU A 155 -11.68 -32.48 -5.21
N HIS A 156 -12.90 -32.95 -5.51
CA HIS A 156 -14.11 -32.60 -4.75
C HIS A 156 -14.00 -32.98 -3.26
N ARG A 157 -13.30 -34.07 -2.92
CA ARG A 157 -13.05 -34.44 -1.52
C ARG A 157 -12.12 -33.45 -0.84
N GLU A 158 -11.01 -33.09 -1.51
CA GLU A 158 -10.06 -32.10 -0.97
C GLU A 158 -10.73 -30.74 -0.78
N MET A 159 -11.53 -30.28 -1.77
CA MET A 159 -12.31 -29.05 -1.69
C MET A 159 -13.29 -29.07 -0.51
N LYS A 160 -13.99 -30.20 -0.30
CA LYS A 160 -14.94 -30.37 0.80
C LYS A 160 -14.24 -30.30 2.16
N THR A 161 -13.06 -30.91 2.29
CA THR A 161 -12.23 -30.78 3.49
C THR A 161 -11.82 -29.33 3.71
N LEU A 162 -11.31 -28.65 2.67
CA LEU A 162 -10.88 -27.26 2.77
C LEU A 162 -11.98 -26.32 3.23
N VAL A 163 -13.18 -26.36 2.63
CA VAL A 163 -14.26 -25.45 3.06
C VAL A 163 -14.84 -25.80 4.44
N GLY A 164 -14.55 -27.00 4.96
CA GLY A 164 -14.88 -27.38 6.33
C GLY A 164 -13.87 -26.88 7.36
N GLU A 165 -12.64 -26.60 6.95
CA GLU A 165 -11.54 -26.10 7.79
C GLU A 165 -11.36 -24.58 7.67
N TYR A 166 -11.66 -24.00 6.51
CA TYR A 166 -11.39 -22.60 6.16
C TYR A 166 -12.66 -21.91 5.64
N GLU A 167 -13.28 -21.07 6.47
CA GLU A 167 -14.48 -20.31 6.08
C GLU A 167 -14.20 -19.22 5.03
N ASP A 168 -12.93 -18.83 4.89
CA ASP A 168 -12.45 -17.82 3.94
C ASP A 168 -12.27 -18.35 2.50
N ILE A 169 -12.58 -19.63 2.24
CA ILE A 169 -12.46 -20.24 0.92
C ILE A 169 -13.83 -20.71 0.42
N ALA A 170 -14.13 -20.38 -0.84
CA ALA A 170 -15.27 -20.94 -1.54
C ALA A 170 -14.93 -21.37 -2.97
N PHE A 171 -15.60 -22.44 -3.39
CA PHE A 171 -15.48 -23.00 -4.72
C PHE A 171 -16.77 -22.82 -5.51
N TYR A 172 -16.63 -22.26 -6.71
CA TYR A 172 -17.70 -22.11 -7.69
C TYR A 172 -17.53 -23.18 -8.77
N ILE A 173 -18.34 -24.23 -8.70
CA ILE A 173 -18.19 -25.40 -9.55
C ILE A 173 -19.05 -25.24 -10.80
N LYS A 174 -18.41 -25.22 -11.98
CA LYS A 174 -19.09 -25.25 -13.29
C LYS A 174 -18.99 -26.64 -13.90
N LEU A 175 -20.10 -27.17 -14.41
CA LEU A 175 -20.11 -28.54 -14.96
C LEU A 175 -19.71 -28.55 -16.45
N LEU A 176 -18.52 -29.09 -16.72
CA LEU A 176 -17.92 -29.29 -18.03
C LEU A 176 -17.87 -30.80 -18.36
N PRO A 177 -18.95 -31.38 -18.89
CA PRO A 177 -18.96 -32.79 -19.28
C PRO A 177 -18.06 -33.02 -20.51
N LEU A 178 -17.01 -33.81 -20.35
CA LEU A 178 -16.08 -34.11 -21.43
C LEU A 178 -16.71 -35.10 -22.43
N LYS A 179 -16.46 -34.91 -23.73
CA LYS A 179 -16.99 -35.76 -24.81
C LYS A 179 -16.66 -37.26 -24.65
N LYS A 180 -15.58 -37.58 -23.93
CA LYS A 180 -15.18 -38.97 -23.62
C LYS A 180 -16.04 -39.65 -22.55
N HIS A 181 -16.87 -38.90 -21.83
CA HIS A 181 -17.77 -39.40 -20.80
C HIS A 181 -19.23 -39.30 -21.28
N PRO A 182 -19.77 -40.35 -21.92
CA PRO A 182 -21.05 -40.27 -22.63
C PRO A 182 -22.26 -40.04 -21.69
N THR A 183 -22.14 -40.33 -20.39
CA THR A 183 -23.23 -40.09 -19.42
C THR A 183 -23.13 -38.75 -18.69
N ALA A 184 -21.99 -38.05 -18.79
CA ALA A 184 -21.70 -36.86 -18.01
C ALA A 184 -22.64 -35.70 -18.36
N TYR A 185 -22.98 -35.53 -19.64
CA TYR A 185 -23.84 -34.44 -20.10
C TYR A 185 -25.24 -34.49 -19.47
N LYS A 186 -25.88 -35.67 -19.51
CA LYS A 186 -27.22 -35.86 -18.91
C LYS A 186 -27.18 -35.67 -17.38
N LYS A 187 -26.14 -36.18 -16.72
CA LYS A 187 -25.93 -36.00 -15.27
C LYS A 187 -25.73 -34.53 -14.93
N ALA A 188 -24.92 -33.81 -15.70
CA ALA A 188 -24.67 -32.39 -15.51
C ALA A 188 -25.96 -31.57 -15.58
N LYS A 189 -26.83 -31.83 -16.57
CA LYS A 189 -28.15 -31.18 -16.67
C LYS A 189 -29.02 -31.44 -15.44
N ALA A 190 -29.08 -32.69 -14.96
CA ALA A 190 -29.85 -33.03 -13.77
C ALA A 190 -29.33 -32.32 -12.50
N ILE A 191 -28.00 -32.19 -12.37
CA ILE A 191 -27.36 -31.52 -11.23
C ILE A 191 -27.61 -30.00 -11.29
N VAL A 192 -27.41 -29.38 -12.45
CA VAL A 192 -27.57 -27.93 -12.67
C VAL A 192 -29.01 -27.49 -12.46
N CYS A 193 -29.99 -28.24 -12.97
CA CYS A 193 -31.42 -27.94 -12.80
C CYS A 193 -31.85 -27.81 -11.33
N LEU A 194 -31.20 -28.56 -10.43
CA LEU A 194 -31.51 -28.58 -9.01
C LEU A 194 -30.47 -27.86 -8.16
N ARG A 195 -29.43 -27.27 -8.79
CA ARG A 195 -28.30 -26.60 -8.13
C ARG A 195 -27.73 -27.41 -6.95
N SER A 196 -27.59 -28.73 -7.12
CA SER A 196 -27.39 -29.64 -5.98
C SER A 196 -25.99 -30.27 -5.93
N ILE A 197 -25.16 -29.80 -4.98
CA ILE A 197 -23.88 -30.46 -4.63
C ILE A 197 -24.11 -31.93 -4.25
N ALA A 198 -25.20 -32.24 -3.54
CA ALA A 198 -25.52 -33.61 -3.16
C ALA A 198 -25.75 -34.54 -4.37
N LEU A 199 -26.32 -34.02 -5.47
CA LEU A 199 -26.44 -34.80 -6.72
C LEU A 199 -25.10 -34.97 -7.43
N LEU A 200 -24.22 -33.98 -7.37
CA LEU A 200 -22.84 -34.11 -7.85
C LEU A 200 -22.06 -35.17 -7.06
N GLU A 201 -22.15 -35.17 -5.73
CA GLU A 201 -21.54 -36.20 -4.89
C GLU A 201 -22.11 -37.59 -5.18
N ARG A 202 -23.44 -37.67 -5.36
CA ARG A 202 -24.13 -38.91 -5.73
C ARG A 202 -23.66 -39.44 -7.10
N SER A 203 -23.34 -38.57 -8.05
CA SER A 203 -22.82 -38.96 -9.36
C SER A 203 -21.44 -39.60 -9.24
N PHE A 204 -20.57 -39.03 -8.40
CA PHE A 204 -19.24 -39.56 -8.12
C PHE A 204 -19.28 -40.93 -7.46
N ASP A 205 -20.33 -41.26 -6.71
CA ASP A 205 -20.55 -42.58 -6.12
C ASP A 205 -21.16 -43.60 -7.07
N GLY A 206 -21.35 -43.24 -8.35
CA GLY A 206 -21.91 -44.12 -9.37
C GLY A 206 -23.40 -44.44 -9.15
N ARG A 207 -24.07 -43.69 -8.27
CA ARG A 207 -25.49 -43.88 -8.00
C ARG A 207 -26.35 -43.21 -9.08
N PRO A 208 -27.51 -43.78 -9.45
CA PRO A 208 -28.37 -43.18 -10.47
C PRO A 208 -28.89 -41.82 -10.01
N LEU A 209 -28.94 -40.85 -10.92
CA LEU A 209 -29.51 -39.51 -10.72
C LEU A 209 -30.96 -39.46 -11.26
N PRO A 210 -31.81 -38.54 -10.76
CA PRO A 210 -33.09 -38.27 -11.40
C PRO A 210 -32.90 -37.74 -12.83
N GLU A 211 -33.96 -37.82 -13.63
CA GLU A 211 -34.02 -37.13 -14.91
C GLU A 211 -33.96 -35.60 -14.69
N PRO A 212 -33.38 -34.82 -15.63
CA PRO A 212 -33.40 -33.36 -15.55
C PRO A 212 -34.83 -32.85 -15.40
N THR A 213 -35.05 -31.97 -14.42
CA THR A 213 -36.37 -31.42 -14.10
C THR A 213 -36.67 -30.11 -14.82
N CYS A 214 -35.71 -29.60 -15.59
CA CYS A 214 -35.76 -28.33 -16.28
C CYS A 214 -35.10 -28.43 -17.66
N GLU A 215 -35.48 -27.52 -18.57
CA GLU A 215 -34.72 -27.23 -19.77
C GLU A 215 -33.68 -26.15 -19.43
N THR A 216 -32.40 -26.43 -19.69
CA THR A 216 -31.23 -25.58 -19.34
C THR A 216 -30.30 -25.44 -20.53
N THR A 217 -29.71 -24.26 -20.69
CA THR A 217 -28.57 -24.01 -21.59
C THR A 217 -27.25 -23.93 -20.83
N GLU A 218 -27.27 -23.82 -19.50
CA GLU A 218 -26.08 -23.47 -18.71
C GLU A 218 -24.93 -24.49 -18.81
N VAL A 219 -25.24 -25.77 -19.06
CA VAL A 219 -24.22 -26.79 -19.36
C VAL A 219 -23.57 -26.52 -20.72
N ASP A 220 -24.36 -26.14 -21.72
CA ASP A 220 -23.89 -25.78 -23.05
C ASP A 220 -23.10 -24.46 -23.00
N ASP A 221 -23.60 -23.45 -22.26
CA ASP A 221 -22.90 -22.18 -22.01
C ASP A 221 -21.56 -22.39 -21.30
N THR A 222 -21.49 -23.34 -20.36
CA THR A 222 -20.23 -23.74 -19.69
C THR A 222 -19.25 -24.41 -20.66
N ILE A 223 -19.74 -25.25 -21.58
CA ILE A 223 -18.91 -25.87 -22.63
C ILE A 223 -18.32 -24.79 -23.55
N ASP A 224 -19.15 -23.86 -24.03
CA ASP A 224 -18.73 -22.76 -24.89
C ASP A 224 -17.75 -21.82 -24.18
N LEU A 225 -18.00 -21.51 -22.90
CA LEU A 225 -17.08 -20.72 -22.08
C LEU A 225 -15.73 -21.42 -21.93
N ALA A 226 -15.73 -22.71 -21.61
CA ALA A 226 -14.51 -23.49 -21.47
C ALA A 226 -13.69 -23.51 -22.77
N GLU A 227 -14.35 -23.65 -23.93
CA GLU A 227 -13.70 -23.57 -25.24
C GLU A 227 -13.05 -22.19 -25.48
N ARG A 228 -13.77 -21.09 -25.18
CA ARG A 228 -13.22 -19.72 -25.29
C ARG A 228 -12.01 -19.49 -24.39
N LEU A 229 -12.02 -20.06 -23.18
CA LEU A 229 -10.93 -19.96 -22.21
C LEU A 229 -9.80 -20.99 -22.46
N GLY A 230 -9.90 -21.85 -23.48
CA GLY A 230 -8.90 -22.89 -23.77
C GLY A 230 -8.87 -24.05 -22.76
N ILE A 231 -9.94 -24.21 -21.97
CA ILE A 231 -10.11 -25.24 -20.95
C ILE A 231 -10.63 -26.52 -21.61
N VAL A 232 -9.76 -27.50 -21.75
CA VAL A 232 -10.06 -28.77 -22.45
C VAL A 232 -9.97 -30.00 -21.54
N THR A 233 -9.62 -29.82 -20.27
CA THR A 233 -9.42 -30.88 -19.29
C THR A 233 -10.16 -30.58 -18.00
N THR A 234 -10.57 -31.64 -17.29
CA THR A 234 -11.17 -31.55 -15.95
C THR A 234 -10.42 -32.47 -14.98
N PRO A 235 -10.28 -32.08 -13.69
CA PRO A 235 -10.63 -30.76 -13.17
C PRO A 235 -9.68 -29.67 -13.68
N THR A 236 -10.21 -28.46 -13.87
CA THR A 236 -9.42 -27.24 -14.07
C THR A 236 -9.89 -26.20 -13.06
N ILE A 237 -8.95 -25.57 -12.36
CA ILE A 237 -9.17 -24.60 -11.30
C ILE A 237 -8.74 -23.23 -11.84
N ILE A 238 -9.61 -22.23 -11.70
CA ILE A 238 -9.28 -20.82 -11.86
C ILE A 238 -9.12 -20.24 -10.46
N LEU A 239 -7.90 -19.82 -10.14
CA LEU A 239 -7.52 -19.23 -8.86
C LEU A 239 -8.03 -17.78 -8.74
N PRO A 240 -8.05 -17.19 -7.53
CA PRO A 240 -8.54 -15.81 -7.33
C PRO A 240 -7.90 -14.76 -8.25
N ASP A 241 -6.60 -14.89 -8.55
CA ASP A 241 -5.86 -13.98 -9.44
C ASP A 241 -6.06 -14.27 -10.94
N GLY A 242 -6.97 -15.18 -11.30
CA GLY A 242 -7.19 -15.62 -12.67
C GLY A 242 -6.26 -16.73 -13.14
N GLY A 243 -5.35 -17.21 -12.28
CA GLY A 243 -4.44 -18.30 -12.59
C GLY A 243 -5.14 -19.60 -12.96
N VAL A 244 -4.72 -20.23 -14.06
CA VAL A 244 -5.33 -21.49 -14.54
C VAL A 244 -4.48 -22.69 -14.14
N VAL A 245 -5.04 -23.55 -13.29
CA VAL A 245 -4.37 -24.76 -12.80
C VAL A 245 -5.12 -25.99 -13.26
N GLN A 246 -4.45 -26.87 -14.01
CA GLN A 246 -5.05 -28.08 -14.55
C GLN A 246 -4.75 -29.32 -13.70
N GLY A 247 -5.72 -30.23 -13.69
CA GLY A 247 -5.63 -31.53 -13.05
C GLY A 247 -5.86 -31.50 -11.54
N PHE A 248 -5.83 -32.69 -10.94
CA PHE A 248 -5.95 -32.85 -9.50
C PHE A 248 -4.82 -32.12 -8.75
N LYS A 249 -5.16 -31.60 -7.58
CA LYS A 249 -4.26 -31.04 -6.57
C LYS A 249 -4.73 -31.58 -5.23
N ASP A 250 -3.80 -32.07 -4.41
CA ASP A 250 -4.08 -32.40 -3.02
C ASP A 250 -4.43 -31.15 -2.21
N ARG A 251 -4.98 -31.36 -1.01
CA ARG A 251 -5.44 -30.30 -0.11
C ARG A 251 -4.39 -29.23 0.14
N GLU A 252 -3.16 -29.61 0.47
CA GLU A 252 -2.09 -28.69 0.85
C GLU A 252 -1.67 -27.82 -0.33
N THR A 253 -1.47 -28.45 -1.49
CA THR A 253 -1.15 -27.72 -2.73
C THR A 253 -2.30 -26.80 -3.13
N LEU A 254 -3.55 -27.26 -3.00
CA LEU A 254 -4.73 -26.45 -3.37
C LEU A 254 -4.88 -25.23 -2.45
N LEU A 255 -4.68 -25.38 -1.15
CA LEU A 255 -4.69 -24.28 -0.19
C LEU A 255 -3.62 -23.24 -0.53
N ASP A 256 -2.36 -23.68 -0.70
CA ASP A 256 -1.24 -22.79 -1.02
C ASP A 256 -1.48 -21.99 -2.31
N LEU A 257 -1.98 -22.65 -3.36
CA LEU A 257 -2.34 -22.00 -4.62
C LEU A 257 -3.42 -20.94 -4.43
N ILE A 258 -4.50 -21.25 -3.71
CA ILE A 258 -5.62 -20.33 -3.51
C ILE A 258 -5.20 -19.12 -2.68
N GLU A 259 -4.48 -19.35 -1.59
CA GLU A 259 -4.04 -18.24 -0.74
C GLU A 259 -3.01 -17.35 -1.41
N THR A 260 -2.04 -17.95 -2.12
CA THR A 260 -1.00 -17.20 -2.82
C THR A 260 -1.61 -16.36 -3.94
N ALA A 261 -2.51 -16.93 -4.74
CA ALA A 261 -3.26 -16.18 -5.74
C ALA A 261 -4.20 -15.13 -5.11
N GLY A 262 -4.85 -15.47 -3.99
CA GLY A 262 -5.71 -14.55 -3.24
C GLY A 262 -4.98 -13.30 -2.78
N ARG A 263 -3.80 -13.47 -2.19
CA ARG A 263 -2.92 -12.37 -1.77
C ARG A 263 -2.44 -11.54 -2.97
N ALA A 264 -2.03 -12.20 -4.07
CA ALA A 264 -1.60 -11.51 -5.28
C ALA A 264 -2.72 -10.66 -5.92
N MET A 265 -3.97 -11.17 -5.92
CA MET A 265 -5.14 -10.43 -6.39
C MET A 265 -5.38 -9.17 -5.54
N GLU A 266 -5.37 -9.31 -4.22
CA GLU A 266 -5.56 -8.17 -3.30
C GLU A 266 -4.47 -7.11 -3.48
N GLU A 267 -3.21 -7.53 -3.66
CA GLU A 267 -2.10 -6.62 -3.94
C GLU A 267 -2.30 -5.87 -5.27
N MET A 268 -2.71 -6.57 -6.33
CA MET A 268 -3.01 -5.96 -7.63
C MET A 268 -4.14 -4.93 -7.54
N ILE A 269 -5.21 -5.22 -6.78
CA ILE A 269 -6.32 -4.28 -6.55
C ILE A 269 -5.82 -3.05 -5.79
N ALA A 270 -5.02 -3.24 -4.73
CA ALA A 270 -4.46 -2.15 -3.95
C ALA A 270 -3.55 -1.25 -4.79
N GLN A 271 -2.68 -1.83 -5.61
CA GLN A 271 -1.82 -1.09 -6.55
C GLN A 271 -2.66 -0.27 -7.55
N ARG A 272 -3.70 -0.87 -8.13
CA ARG A 272 -4.58 -0.19 -9.08
C ARG A 272 -5.32 0.99 -8.45
N GLN A 273 -5.79 0.84 -7.21
CA GLN A 273 -6.42 1.93 -6.46
C GLN A 273 -5.43 3.04 -6.15
N ALA A 274 -4.20 2.70 -5.74
CA ALA A 274 -3.14 3.67 -5.52
C ALA A 274 -2.81 4.47 -6.80
N GLU A 275 -2.72 3.81 -7.95
CA GLU A 275 -2.53 4.50 -9.25
C GLU A 275 -3.66 5.47 -9.58
N ILE A 276 -4.91 5.09 -9.32
CA ILE A 276 -6.08 5.95 -9.55
C ILE A 276 -6.01 7.18 -8.64
N GLU A 277 -5.67 7.00 -7.37
CA GLU A 277 -5.56 8.12 -6.43
C GLU A 277 -4.41 9.06 -6.81
N VAL A 278 -3.25 8.53 -7.20
CA VAL A 278 -2.13 9.33 -7.73
C VAL A 278 -2.55 10.14 -8.96
N LYS A 279 -3.30 9.54 -9.89
CA LYS A 279 -3.84 10.26 -11.07
C LYS A 279 -4.84 11.34 -10.67
N ARG A 280 -5.71 11.06 -9.71
CA ARG A 280 -6.69 12.02 -9.18
C ARG A 280 -6.01 13.20 -8.51
N GLU A 281 -5.04 12.95 -7.62
CA GLU A 281 -4.25 13.99 -6.98
C GLU A 281 -3.49 14.84 -8.01
N ARG A 282 -2.87 14.21 -9.01
CA ARG A 282 -2.17 14.94 -10.08
C ARG A 282 -3.11 15.89 -10.81
N LYS A 283 -4.32 15.43 -11.16
CA LYS A 283 -5.35 16.26 -11.80
C LYS A 283 -5.80 17.39 -10.89
N LEU A 284 -6.00 17.13 -9.60
CA LEU A 284 -6.37 18.17 -8.64
C LEU A 284 -5.28 19.25 -8.53
N ARG A 285 -4.00 18.85 -8.47
CA ARG A 285 -2.86 19.78 -8.44
C ARG A 285 -2.76 20.63 -9.71
N GLU A 286 -3.07 20.04 -10.87
CA GLU A 286 -3.09 20.77 -12.15
C GLU A 286 -4.20 21.82 -12.16
N MET A 287 -5.42 21.45 -11.75
CA MET A 287 -6.55 22.37 -11.63
C MET A 287 -6.27 23.49 -10.62
N GLU A 288 -5.71 23.16 -9.45
CA GLU A 288 -5.34 24.16 -8.45
C GLU A 288 -4.35 25.18 -9.03
N ARG A 289 -3.33 24.70 -9.77
CA ARG A 289 -2.34 25.58 -10.40
C ARG A 289 -2.97 26.53 -11.42
N GLU A 290 -3.89 26.03 -12.23
CA GLU A 290 -4.60 26.83 -13.24
C GLU A 290 -5.51 27.88 -12.61
N ASP A 291 -6.29 27.49 -11.60
CA ASP A 291 -7.17 28.42 -10.88
C ASP A 291 -6.39 29.48 -10.09
N PHE A 292 -5.24 29.10 -9.52
CA PHE A 292 -4.36 30.06 -8.86
C PHE A 292 -3.76 31.05 -9.87
N ALA A 293 -3.37 30.57 -11.06
CA ALA A 293 -2.89 31.43 -12.14
C ALA A 293 -3.97 32.43 -12.59
N ALA A 294 -5.22 31.97 -12.75
CA ALA A 294 -6.35 32.85 -13.05
C ALA A 294 -6.60 33.89 -11.94
N SER A 295 -6.42 33.49 -10.67
CA SER A 295 -6.51 34.41 -9.53
C SER A 295 -5.42 35.48 -9.55
N LEU A 296 -4.20 35.12 -9.99
CA LEU A 296 -3.10 36.08 -10.19
C LEU A 296 -3.37 37.05 -11.34
N GLU A 297 -4.05 36.63 -12.40
CA GLU A 297 -4.40 37.49 -13.53
C GLU A 297 -5.48 38.53 -13.17
N ASN A 298 -6.48 38.13 -12.37
CA ASN A 298 -7.56 39.01 -11.93
C ASN A 298 -7.23 39.81 -10.64
N ASP A 299 -6.21 39.39 -9.87
CA ASP A 299 -5.62 40.04 -8.66
C ASP A 299 -6.61 40.82 -7.78
N THR A 300 -7.74 40.18 -7.41
CA THR A 300 -8.77 40.77 -6.55
C THR A 300 -8.93 40.01 -5.23
N MET A 301 -9.35 40.71 -4.18
CA MET A 301 -9.63 40.07 -2.88
C MET A 301 -10.69 38.97 -3.01
N GLN A 302 -11.76 39.22 -3.77
CA GLN A 302 -12.82 38.24 -4.02
C GLN A 302 -12.28 36.99 -4.73
N GLY A 303 -11.45 37.16 -5.77
CA GLY A 303 -10.85 36.03 -6.49
C GLY A 303 -10.02 35.12 -5.58
N TYR A 304 -9.21 35.70 -4.68
CA TYR A 304 -8.45 34.91 -3.71
C TYR A 304 -9.33 34.24 -2.65
N HIS A 305 -10.41 34.89 -2.19
CA HIS A 305 -11.37 34.24 -1.30
C HIS A 305 -12.07 33.04 -1.97
N GLU A 306 -12.48 33.17 -3.23
CA GLU A 306 -13.07 32.08 -4.01
C GLU A 306 -12.08 30.93 -4.20
N PHE A 307 -10.83 31.25 -4.57
CA PHE A 307 -9.75 30.27 -4.69
C PHE A 307 -9.52 29.51 -3.37
N LEU A 308 -9.37 30.22 -2.26
CA LEU A 308 -9.15 29.64 -0.94
C LEU A 308 -10.35 28.82 -0.44
N GLY A 309 -11.57 29.19 -0.83
CA GLY A 309 -12.76 28.39 -0.57
C GLY A 309 -12.79 27.09 -1.38
N LYS A 310 -12.28 27.12 -2.61
CA LYS A 310 -12.19 25.94 -3.50
C LYS A 310 -11.04 25.00 -3.10
N TYR A 311 -9.93 25.56 -2.61
CA TYR A 311 -8.70 24.83 -2.24
C TYR A 311 -8.27 25.15 -0.80
N PRO A 312 -9.08 24.78 0.21
CA PRO A 312 -8.83 25.15 1.61
C PRO A 312 -7.59 24.49 2.22
N GLU A 313 -7.11 23.39 1.64
CA GLU A 313 -5.88 22.67 2.02
C GLU A 313 -4.92 22.57 0.81
N GLY A 314 -5.09 23.48 -0.15
CA GLY A 314 -4.31 23.49 -1.39
C GLY A 314 -2.84 23.84 -1.17
N ARG A 315 -1.97 23.40 -2.09
CA ARG A 315 -0.54 23.74 -2.08
C ARG A 315 -0.28 25.23 -2.30
N LYS A 316 -1.17 25.92 -3.02
CA LYS A 316 -1.10 27.36 -3.32
C LYS A 316 -1.86 28.22 -2.31
N ARG A 317 -2.44 27.60 -1.29
CA ARG A 317 -3.19 28.27 -0.23
C ARG A 317 -2.38 29.38 0.46
N MET A 318 -1.15 29.08 0.88
CA MET A 318 -0.31 30.08 1.58
C MET A 318 0.08 31.25 0.67
N GLU A 319 0.40 30.97 -0.60
CA GLU A 319 0.66 32.02 -1.60
C GLU A 319 -0.59 32.89 -1.83
N ALA A 320 -1.79 32.30 -1.93
CA ALA A 320 -3.03 33.05 -2.07
C ALA A 320 -3.34 33.93 -0.85
N ILE A 321 -3.10 33.44 0.36
CA ILE A 321 -3.25 34.20 1.60
C ILE A 321 -2.29 35.39 1.65
N GLU A 322 -1.02 35.18 1.28
CA GLU A 322 -0.05 36.26 1.18
C GLU A 322 -0.51 37.34 0.18
N ARG A 323 -0.93 36.93 -1.03
CA ARG A 323 -1.44 37.85 -2.06
C ARG A 323 -2.64 38.65 -1.55
N LEU A 324 -3.56 38.01 -0.86
CA LEU A 324 -4.72 38.66 -0.25
C LEU A 324 -4.29 39.71 0.79
N SER A 325 -3.32 39.41 1.65
CA SER A 325 -2.77 40.39 2.61
C SER A 325 -2.15 41.62 1.93
N LEU A 326 -1.44 41.42 0.82
CA LEU A 326 -0.85 42.51 0.03
C LEU A 326 -1.90 43.42 -0.59
N LEU A 327 -3.03 42.88 -1.04
CA LEU A 327 -4.17 43.67 -1.53
C LEU A 327 -4.82 44.47 -0.39
N ILE A 328 -5.02 43.83 0.78
CA ILE A 328 -5.57 44.51 1.96
C ILE A 328 -4.67 45.68 2.38
N LYS A 329 -3.35 45.51 2.32
CA LYS A 329 -2.37 46.56 2.66
C LYS A 329 -2.60 47.87 1.90
N GLN A 330 -3.05 47.76 0.65
CA GLN A 330 -3.29 48.90 -0.24
C GLN A 330 -4.67 49.56 -0.03
N SER A 331 -5.56 48.91 0.73
CA SER A 331 -6.92 49.41 0.97
C SER A 331 -6.96 50.50 2.05
N PRO A 332 -7.76 51.57 1.87
CA PRO A 332 -8.01 52.53 2.93
C PRO A 332 -8.74 51.90 4.14
N ALA A 333 -9.44 50.78 3.95
CA ALA A 333 -10.15 50.05 5.00
C ALA A 333 -9.33 48.91 5.64
N LYS A 334 -8.00 48.92 5.46
CA LYS A 334 -7.10 47.81 5.85
C LYS A 334 -7.26 47.27 7.27
N LEU A 335 -7.54 48.12 8.26
CA LEU A 335 -7.69 47.67 9.65
C LEU A 335 -8.92 46.77 9.86
N ILE A 336 -10.03 47.06 9.19
CA ILE A 336 -11.23 46.22 9.25
C ILE A 336 -11.01 44.96 8.43
N LEU A 337 -10.41 45.09 7.25
CA LEU A 337 -10.16 43.96 6.35
C LEU A 337 -9.15 42.95 6.93
N TYR A 338 -8.11 43.41 7.63
CA TYR A 338 -7.16 42.50 8.31
C TYR A 338 -7.83 41.72 9.44
N ARG A 339 -8.82 42.31 10.13
CA ARG A 339 -9.61 41.60 11.15
C ARG A 339 -10.36 40.43 10.52
N ASP A 340 -11.07 40.68 9.44
CA ASP A 340 -11.88 39.66 8.76
C ASP A 340 -10.97 38.60 8.08
N TYR A 341 -9.82 39.02 7.54
CA TYR A 341 -8.79 38.15 6.98
C TYR A 341 -8.21 37.19 8.03
N ILE A 342 -7.84 37.64 9.24
CA ILE A 342 -7.32 36.75 10.30
C ILE A 342 -8.39 35.81 10.81
N ALA A 343 -9.64 36.26 10.87
CA ALA A 343 -10.75 35.39 11.26
C ALA A 343 -10.95 34.24 10.26
N ALA A 344 -10.73 34.48 8.96
CA ALA A 344 -10.84 33.49 7.90
C ALA A 344 -9.57 32.64 7.72
N TYR A 345 -8.39 33.24 7.88
CA TYR A 345 -7.08 32.65 7.61
C TYR A 345 -6.11 32.95 8.76
N PRO A 346 -6.25 32.28 9.92
CA PRO A 346 -5.44 32.58 11.11
C PRO A 346 -3.94 32.42 10.91
N ASP A 347 -3.54 31.50 10.04
CA ASP A 347 -2.16 31.24 9.65
C ASP A 347 -1.59 32.29 8.68
N GLY A 348 -2.43 33.22 8.22
CA GLY A 348 -2.01 34.38 7.44
C GLY A 348 -1.44 35.53 8.25
N ILE A 349 -1.33 35.42 9.58
CA ILE A 349 -0.90 36.49 10.49
C ILE A 349 0.50 37.03 10.17
N ASP A 350 1.40 36.16 9.73
CA ASP A 350 2.78 36.55 9.42
C ASP A 350 2.88 37.44 8.17
N TYR A 351 1.86 37.43 7.31
CA TYR A 351 1.80 38.29 6.14
C TYR A 351 1.23 39.68 6.41
N ILE A 352 0.75 39.94 7.63
CA ILE A 352 0.30 41.29 8.02
C ILE A 352 1.55 42.16 8.29
N PRO A 353 1.57 43.44 7.87
CA PRO A 353 2.65 44.36 8.24
C PRO A 353 2.89 44.40 9.76
N GLU A 354 4.14 44.50 10.19
CA GLU A 354 4.51 44.41 11.61
C GLU A 354 3.78 45.45 12.47
N GLU A 355 3.61 46.66 11.93
CA GLU A 355 2.90 47.77 12.55
C GLU A 355 1.41 47.48 12.83
N HIS A 356 0.83 46.48 12.15
CA HIS A 356 -0.56 46.07 12.31
C HIS A 356 -0.70 44.70 12.99
N ARG A 357 0.34 43.86 12.96
CA ARG A 357 0.32 42.52 13.57
C ARG A 357 -0.06 42.55 15.05
N LEU A 358 0.47 43.51 15.81
CA LEU A 358 0.20 43.64 17.25
C LEU A 358 -1.29 43.75 17.57
N LEU A 359 -2.11 44.34 16.70
CA LEU A 359 -3.55 44.47 16.90
C LEU A 359 -4.28 43.12 16.90
N TYR A 360 -3.74 42.11 16.22
CA TYR A 360 -4.37 40.80 16.08
C TYR A 360 -3.71 39.73 16.95
N VAL A 361 -2.71 40.09 17.74
CA VAL A 361 -2.11 39.20 18.73
C VAL A 361 -3.09 38.94 19.86
N GLY A 362 -3.21 37.68 20.26
CA GLY A 362 -3.98 37.28 21.42
C GLY A 362 -4.97 36.14 21.14
N PRO A 363 -5.69 35.71 22.18
CA PRO A 363 -6.73 34.70 22.06
C PRO A 363 -7.89 35.21 21.21
N ARG A 364 -8.59 34.29 20.52
CA ARG A 364 -9.67 34.61 19.56
C ARG A 364 -10.78 35.46 20.20
N GLU A 365 -11.04 35.27 21.49
CA GLU A 365 -12.08 35.98 22.23
C GLU A 365 -11.69 37.40 22.64
N LEU A 366 -10.40 37.71 22.72
CA LEU A 366 -9.91 39.00 23.23
C LEU A 366 -8.54 39.38 22.66
N PRO A 367 -8.41 39.55 21.33
CA PRO A 367 -7.19 40.10 20.73
C PRO A 367 -6.98 41.58 21.11
N VAL A 368 -5.78 42.11 20.87
CA VAL A 368 -5.41 43.50 21.22
C VAL A 368 -6.39 44.54 20.66
N TYR A 369 -6.90 44.40 19.43
CA TYR A 369 -7.87 45.35 18.89
C TYR A 369 -9.18 45.37 19.70
N ALA A 370 -9.65 44.22 20.19
CA ALA A 370 -10.86 44.12 21.00
C ALA A 370 -10.66 44.77 22.38
N ILE A 371 -9.44 44.71 22.91
CA ILE A 371 -9.07 45.40 24.15
C ILE A 371 -9.15 46.92 23.96
N LEU A 372 -8.63 47.42 22.83
CA LEU A 372 -8.72 48.84 22.47
C LEU A 372 -10.18 49.30 22.28
N GLU A 373 -11.03 48.47 21.66
CA GLU A 373 -12.47 48.74 21.55
C GLU A 373 -13.14 48.87 22.93
N LEU A 374 -12.89 47.93 23.84
CA LEU A 374 -13.44 47.98 25.21
C LEU A 374 -13.00 49.24 25.97
N LEU A 375 -11.73 49.65 25.81
CA LEU A 375 -11.21 50.88 26.40
C LEU A 375 -11.89 52.11 25.77
N GLY A 376 -12.07 52.12 24.46
CA GLY A 376 -12.76 53.17 23.71
C GLY A 376 -14.24 53.33 24.08
N GLU A 377 -14.91 52.23 24.43
CA GLU A 377 -16.29 52.23 24.97
C GLU A 377 -16.39 52.74 26.42
N GLY A 378 -15.26 53.13 27.03
CA GLY A 378 -15.21 53.69 28.38
C GLY A 378 -15.12 52.65 29.49
N MET A 379 -14.77 51.40 29.19
CA MET A 379 -14.49 50.40 30.22
C MET A 379 -13.19 50.75 30.96
N SER A 380 -13.21 50.73 32.29
CA SER A 380 -12.01 51.06 33.07
C SER A 380 -10.90 50.04 32.88
N GLU A 381 -9.64 50.50 32.87
CA GLU A 381 -8.45 49.65 32.71
C GLU A 381 -8.47 48.42 33.62
N LYS A 382 -8.83 48.60 34.90
CA LYS A 382 -8.93 47.52 35.88
C LYS A 382 -9.96 46.44 35.51
N LYS A 383 -11.06 46.80 34.84
CA LYS A 383 -12.07 45.83 34.36
C LYS A 383 -11.55 45.09 33.14
N VAL A 384 -10.90 45.79 32.21
CA VAL A 384 -10.31 45.19 31.00
C VAL A 384 -9.17 44.24 31.36
N ALA A 385 -8.22 44.67 32.22
CA ALA A 385 -7.12 43.84 32.72
C ALA A 385 -7.62 42.55 33.38
N ARG A 386 -8.66 42.64 34.22
CA ARG A 386 -9.28 41.44 34.83
C ARG A 386 -9.85 40.48 33.78
N ARG A 387 -10.46 41.01 32.72
CA ARG A 387 -10.99 40.20 31.62
C ARG A 387 -9.85 39.52 30.87
N VAL A 388 -8.78 40.25 30.56
CA VAL A 388 -7.55 39.73 29.94
C VAL A 388 -6.92 38.60 30.76
N SER A 389 -6.65 38.80 32.06
CA SER A 389 -6.09 37.77 32.95
C SER A 389 -6.97 36.53 33.13
N SER A 390 -8.25 36.60 32.73
CA SER A 390 -9.22 35.51 32.84
C SER A 390 -9.38 34.68 31.55
N VAL A 391 -8.82 35.12 30.42
CA VAL A 391 -8.94 34.39 29.16
C VAL A 391 -8.20 33.05 29.24
N VAL A 392 -8.71 32.06 28.50
CA VAL A 392 -8.13 30.71 28.48
C VAL A 392 -6.88 30.63 27.60
N GLY A 393 -6.86 31.40 26.50
CA GLY A 393 -5.74 31.41 25.56
C GLY A 393 -4.60 32.37 25.92
N ARG A 394 -3.55 32.31 25.10
CA ARG A 394 -2.28 33.02 25.29
C ARG A 394 -2.16 34.25 24.41
N TYR A 395 -1.37 35.22 24.87
CA TYR A 395 -0.81 36.29 24.06
C TYR A 395 0.64 35.96 23.68
N LYS A 396 1.21 36.79 22.80
CA LYS A 396 2.64 36.74 22.49
C LYS A 396 3.46 37.23 23.70
N GLU A 397 4.68 36.74 23.84
CA GLU A 397 5.70 37.40 24.66
C GLU A 397 6.20 38.64 23.91
N PHE A 398 5.80 39.81 24.37
CA PHE A 398 6.13 41.07 23.74
C PHE A 398 7.59 41.45 24.02
N SER A 399 8.32 41.85 22.98
CA SER A 399 9.61 42.51 23.18
C SER A 399 9.42 43.88 23.84
N VAL A 400 10.50 44.49 24.35
CA VAL A 400 10.46 45.86 24.90
C VAL A 400 9.91 46.86 23.87
N GLU A 401 10.30 46.70 22.60
CA GLU A 401 9.86 47.56 21.50
C GLU A 401 8.37 47.34 21.18
N GLU A 402 7.89 46.10 21.26
CA GLU A 402 6.47 45.79 21.04
C GLU A 402 5.57 46.29 22.17
N ALA A 403 6.03 46.18 23.43
CA ALA A 403 5.33 46.74 24.58
C ALA A 403 5.21 48.28 24.47
N GLN A 404 6.28 48.96 24.03
CA GLN A 404 6.23 50.39 23.75
C GLN A 404 5.23 50.73 22.65
N LYS A 405 5.22 49.98 21.54
CA LYS A 405 4.24 50.16 20.46
C LYS A 405 2.79 49.92 20.95
N LEU A 406 2.56 48.96 21.85
CA LEU A 406 1.24 48.74 22.44
C LEU A 406 0.78 49.92 23.30
N ALA A 407 1.70 50.52 24.07
CA ALA A 407 1.42 51.74 24.83
C ALA A 407 1.09 52.93 23.91
N GLU A 408 1.81 53.09 22.79
CA GLU A 408 1.51 54.10 21.76
C GLU A 408 0.12 53.89 21.11
N LEU A 409 -0.32 52.63 20.97
CA LEU A 409 -1.65 52.28 20.49
C LEU A 409 -2.76 52.49 21.53
N GLY A 410 -2.42 52.87 22.77
CA GLY A 410 -3.37 53.13 23.84
C GLY A 410 -3.68 51.92 24.72
N VAL A 411 -2.84 50.88 24.71
CA VAL A 411 -2.91 49.76 25.67
C VAL A 411 -2.04 50.11 26.89
N PRO A 412 -2.62 50.35 28.08
CA PRO A 412 -1.85 50.64 29.28
C PRO A 412 -0.97 49.47 29.74
N ASP A 413 0.16 49.75 30.38
CA ASP A 413 1.09 48.75 30.93
C ASP A 413 0.37 47.73 31.83
N THR A 414 -0.62 48.18 32.60
CA THR A 414 -1.43 47.31 33.47
C THR A 414 -2.19 46.22 32.72
N ILE A 415 -2.51 46.43 31.45
CA ILE A 415 -3.15 45.46 30.57
C ILE A 415 -2.11 44.57 29.90
N VAL A 416 -0.95 45.12 29.52
CA VAL A 416 0.17 44.32 29.00
C VAL A 416 0.63 43.29 30.05
N ASP A 417 0.73 43.70 31.33
CA ASP A 417 1.01 42.79 32.44
C ASP A 417 -0.05 41.68 32.56
N ALA A 418 -1.34 42.04 32.40
CA ALA A 418 -2.43 41.08 32.41
C ALA A 418 -2.34 40.08 31.24
N MET A 419 -1.88 40.52 30.06
CA MET A 419 -1.64 39.65 28.90
C MET A 419 -0.53 38.64 29.19
N LEU A 420 0.60 39.10 29.77
CA LEU A 420 1.71 38.22 30.17
C LEU A 420 1.27 37.22 31.25
N GLU A 421 0.48 37.68 32.23
CA GLU A 421 -0.09 36.81 33.26
C GLU A 421 -1.03 35.75 32.64
N ALA A 422 -1.87 36.13 31.69
CA ALA A 422 -2.74 35.20 30.96
C ALA A 422 -1.93 34.15 30.19
N THR A 423 -0.87 34.57 29.49
CA THR A 423 0.05 33.68 28.79
C THR A 423 0.73 32.71 29.75
N PHE A 424 1.23 33.19 30.89
CA PHE A 424 1.84 32.34 31.91
C PHE A 424 0.86 31.29 32.44
N LYS A 425 -0.38 31.69 32.76
CA LYS A 425 -1.43 30.75 33.19
C LYS A 425 -1.79 29.74 32.10
N ALA A 426 -1.85 30.17 30.84
CA ALA A 426 -2.11 29.28 29.71
C ALA A 426 -1.00 28.24 29.56
N SER A 427 0.27 28.65 29.64
CA SER A 427 1.42 27.73 29.61
C SER A 427 1.38 26.70 30.74
N LEU A 428 1.05 27.12 31.97
CA LEU A 428 0.88 26.20 33.09
C LEU A 428 -0.25 25.17 32.86
N ARG A 429 -1.41 25.61 32.33
CA ARG A 429 -2.51 24.70 31.98
C ARG A 429 -2.12 23.72 30.89
N GLU A 430 -1.40 24.17 29.86
CA GLU A 430 -0.91 23.30 28.79
C GLU A 430 0.07 22.25 29.32
N GLU A 431 0.98 22.65 30.20
CA GLU A 431 1.92 21.74 30.85
C GLU A 431 1.17 20.70 31.71
N GLN A 432 0.21 21.14 32.51
CA GLN A 432 -0.63 20.23 33.29
C GLN A 432 -1.41 19.26 32.39
N ALA A 433 -2.05 19.74 31.33
CA ALA A 433 -2.75 18.90 30.37
C ALA A 433 -1.80 17.93 29.63
N ARG A 434 -0.54 18.31 29.38
CA ARG A 434 0.48 17.41 28.85
C ARG A 434 0.80 16.30 29.86
N ARG A 435 0.97 16.64 31.13
CA ARG A 435 1.19 15.66 32.22
C ARG A 435 0.01 14.68 32.31
N GLU A 436 -1.23 15.17 32.34
CA GLU A 436 -2.44 14.34 32.37
C GLU A 436 -2.57 13.41 31.16
N ARG A 437 -2.26 13.88 29.94
CA ARG A 437 -2.25 13.04 28.74
C ARG A 437 -1.17 11.96 28.80
N GLN A 438 0.02 12.29 29.30
CA GLN A 438 1.10 11.32 29.47
C GLN A 438 0.72 10.28 30.52
N GLU A 439 0.11 10.70 31.62
CA GLU A 439 -0.41 9.82 32.67
C GLU A 439 -1.47 8.86 32.10
N THR A 440 -2.45 9.39 31.37
CA THR A 440 -3.50 8.59 30.70
C THR A 440 -2.92 7.58 29.74
N ARG A 441 -1.90 7.97 28.95
CA ARG A 441 -1.21 7.07 28.02
C ARG A 441 -0.50 5.94 28.75
N LEU A 442 0.24 6.25 29.82
CA LEU A 442 0.94 5.26 30.61
C LEU A 442 -0.03 4.27 31.27
N MET A 443 -1.18 4.75 31.80
CA MET A 443 -2.23 3.88 32.32
C MET A 443 -2.79 2.96 31.23
N GLY A 444 -3.04 3.46 30.02
CA GLY A 444 -3.50 2.64 28.90
C GLY A 444 -2.48 1.57 28.47
N GLU A 445 -1.19 1.91 28.44
CA GLU A 445 -0.12 0.94 28.18
C GLU A 445 -0.04 -0.14 29.28
N MET A 446 -0.27 0.23 30.54
CA MET A 446 -0.34 -0.73 31.66
C MET A 446 -1.56 -1.64 31.58
N ASP A 447 -2.75 -1.11 31.27
CA ASP A 447 -3.97 -1.90 31.11
C ASP A 447 -3.81 -2.95 30.00
N GLN A 448 -3.16 -2.58 28.89
CA GLN A 448 -2.85 -3.50 27.81
C GLN A 448 -1.92 -4.63 28.26
N ILE A 449 -0.80 -4.29 28.94
CA ILE A 449 0.15 -5.28 29.43
C ILE A 449 -0.51 -6.19 30.48
N GLN A 450 -1.38 -5.65 31.34
CA GLN A 450 -2.11 -6.43 32.32
C GLN A 450 -3.06 -7.43 31.65
N ALA A 451 -3.76 -7.03 30.59
CA ALA A 451 -4.60 -7.94 29.81
C ALA A 451 -3.77 -9.07 29.16
N GLU A 452 -2.59 -8.74 28.63
CA GLU A 452 -1.67 -9.72 28.05
C GLU A 452 -1.10 -10.70 29.10
N ILE A 453 -0.81 -10.22 30.32
CA ILE A 453 -0.39 -11.07 31.45
C ILE A 453 -1.50 -12.04 31.84
N TYR A 454 -2.76 -11.57 31.95
CA TYR A 454 -3.89 -12.45 32.26
C TYR A 454 -4.14 -13.51 31.18
N ASP A 455 -3.99 -13.17 29.90
CA ASP A 455 -4.08 -14.13 28.80
C ASP A 455 -2.97 -15.19 28.89
N MET A 456 -1.72 -14.79 29.16
CA MET A 456 -0.62 -15.73 29.33
C MET A 456 -0.81 -16.64 30.57
N GLN A 457 -1.32 -16.10 31.68
CA GLN A 457 -1.66 -16.88 32.87
C GLN A 457 -2.76 -17.91 32.58
N ALA A 458 -3.81 -17.52 31.86
CA ALA A 458 -4.88 -18.45 31.47
C ALA A 458 -4.36 -19.59 30.58
N ARG A 459 -3.42 -19.31 29.65
CA ARG A 459 -2.77 -20.34 28.83
C ARG A 459 -1.94 -21.31 29.66
N LEU A 460 -1.15 -20.81 30.62
CA LEU A 460 -0.39 -21.64 31.56
C LEU A 460 -1.29 -22.55 32.41
N GLU A 461 -2.43 -22.04 32.87
CA GLU A 461 -3.40 -22.84 33.62
C GLU A 461 -4.02 -23.95 32.76
N MET A 462 -4.28 -23.68 31.47
CA MET A 462 -4.78 -24.68 30.51
C MET A 462 -3.74 -25.76 30.20
N GLU A 463 -2.47 -25.40 29.99
CA GLU A 463 -1.38 -26.35 29.70
C GLU A 463 -1.03 -27.22 30.92
N SER A 464 -1.18 -26.69 32.14
CA SER A 464 -0.94 -27.44 33.39
C SER A 464 -1.93 -28.58 33.66
N SER A 465 -2.96 -28.73 32.81
CA SER A 465 -4.00 -29.76 32.93
C SER A 465 -3.74 -31.03 32.10
N GLU A 466 -2.66 -31.08 31.32
CA GLU A 466 -2.20 -32.26 30.57
C GLU A 466 -1.02 -32.99 31.26
N ASP A 467 -0.80 -34.27 30.94
CA ASP A 467 0.02 -35.27 31.65
C ASP A 467 1.41 -34.76 32.17
N PRO A 468 1.76 -34.96 33.46
CA PRO A 468 2.91 -34.31 34.11
C PRO A 468 4.30 -34.82 33.71
N GLU A 469 4.43 -35.79 32.79
CA GLU A 469 5.73 -36.33 32.34
C GLU A 469 6.36 -35.57 31.15
N VAL A 470 5.69 -34.58 30.55
CA VAL A 470 6.22 -33.78 29.42
C VAL A 470 6.39 -32.28 29.77
N MET A 471 6.30 -31.90 31.04
CA MET A 471 6.02 -30.51 31.45
C MET A 471 7.13 -29.80 32.25
N VAL A 472 8.41 -30.10 32.01
CA VAL A 472 9.51 -29.45 32.79
C VAL A 472 10.47 -28.62 31.92
N ASP A 473 10.56 -28.84 30.61
CA ASP A 473 11.47 -28.05 29.74
C ASP A 473 10.75 -27.07 28.80
N THR A 474 9.46 -27.26 28.48
CA THR A 474 8.68 -26.39 27.56
C THR A 474 8.15 -25.11 28.21
N ILE A 475 7.85 -25.14 29.52
CA ILE A 475 7.21 -24.02 30.22
C ILE A 475 8.17 -22.84 30.45
N THR A 476 9.48 -23.10 30.61
CA THR A 476 10.46 -22.06 30.94
C THR A 476 10.85 -21.19 29.73
N ASP A 477 10.87 -21.77 28.53
CA ASP A 477 11.41 -21.09 27.34
C ASP A 477 10.32 -20.45 26.47
N GLU A 478 9.15 -21.08 26.29
CA GLU A 478 8.11 -20.55 25.39
C GLU A 478 7.12 -19.59 26.07
N VAL A 479 6.87 -19.72 27.38
CA VAL A 479 5.86 -18.91 28.10
C VAL A 479 6.42 -18.17 29.31
N GLY A 480 7.33 -18.79 30.08
CA GLY A 480 7.92 -18.19 31.28
C GLY A 480 8.77 -16.96 30.99
N THR A 481 9.64 -17.02 29.97
CA THR A 481 10.53 -15.91 29.61
C THR A 481 9.76 -14.69 29.07
N PRO A 482 8.79 -14.82 28.15
CA PRO A 482 7.95 -13.71 27.71
C PRO A 482 7.08 -13.11 28.83
N LEU A 483 6.57 -13.92 29.76
CA LEU A 483 5.78 -13.44 30.90
C LEU A 483 6.63 -12.56 31.84
N LEU A 484 7.86 -12.99 32.14
CA LEU A 484 8.82 -12.21 32.93
C LEU A 484 9.14 -10.86 32.29
N GLU A 485 9.37 -10.82 30.97
CA GLU A 485 9.65 -9.58 30.24
C GLU A 485 8.47 -8.58 30.31
N LYS A 486 7.23 -9.07 30.22
CA LYS A 486 6.04 -8.21 30.36
C LYS A 486 5.83 -7.72 31.80
N ILE A 487 6.13 -8.54 32.81
CA ILE A 487 6.10 -8.13 34.22
C ILE A 487 7.15 -7.04 34.49
N GLU A 488 8.36 -7.20 33.96
CA GLU A 488 9.41 -6.18 34.04
C GLU A 488 8.96 -4.87 33.38
N ARG A 489 8.35 -4.95 32.20
CA ARG A 489 7.82 -3.77 31.48
C ARG A 489 6.69 -3.08 32.24
N CYS A 490 5.76 -3.83 32.83
CA CYS A 490 4.71 -3.27 33.68
C CYS A 490 5.29 -2.53 34.90
N THR A 491 6.35 -3.09 35.49
CA THR A 491 7.08 -2.49 36.61
C THR A 491 7.75 -1.17 36.22
N GLU A 492 8.37 -1.09 35.04
CA GLU A 492 8.94 0.16 34.51
C GLU A 492 7.88 1.25 34.34
N LEU A 493 6.70 0.90 33.80
CA LEU A 493 5.61 1.84 33.58
C LEU A 493 5.00 2.33 34.90
N LEU A 494 4.83 1.46 35.90
CA LEU A 494 4.38 1.84 37.25
C LEU A 494 5.34 2.84 37.90
N ARG A 495 6.66 2.66 37.72
CA ARG A 495 7.66 3.63 38.21
C ARG A 495 7.58 4.95 37.45
N ALA A 496 7.45 4.92 36.13
CA ALA A 496 7.25 6.12 35.32
C ALA A 496 6.01 6.90 35.79
N LEU A 497 4.89 6.22 36.01
CA LEU A 497 3.64 6.79 36.51
C LEU A 497 3.78 7.39 37.93
N SER A 498 4.42 6.67 38.85
CA SER A 498 4.67 7.15 40.22
C SER A 498 5.62 8.35 40.28
N THR A 499 6.49 8.50 39.28
CA THR A 499 7.40 9.64 39.15
C THR A 499 6.72 10.83 38.48
N CYS A 500 5.90 10.59 37.43
CA CYS A 500 5.04 11.61 36.81
C CYS A 500 4.09 12.28 37.82
N THR A 501 3.58 11.50 38.78
CA THR A 501 2.68 12.00 39.83
C THR A 501 3.41 12.75 40.97
N ARG A 502 4.74 12.69 41.04
CA ARG A 502 5.54 13.25 42.16
C ARG A 502 6.62 14.27 41.78
N ALA A 503 6.98 14.42 40.50
CA ALA A 503 8.11 15.27 40.08
C ALA A 503 7.67 16.60 39.45
N ASP A 504 8.44 17.66 39.75
CA ASP A 504 8.27 18.99 39.17
C ASP A 504 8.94 19.15 37.78
N ASP A 505 9.82 18.22 37.35
CA ASP A 505 10.60 18.28 36.09
C ASP A 505 10.63 16.96 35.30
N ILE A 506 10.42 17.07 33.98
CA ILE A 506 10.39 16.03 32.94
C ILE A 506 11.68 15.20 32.88
N ASN A 507 12.86 15.80 33.14
CA ASN A 507 14.14 15.09 33.03
C ASN A 507 14.38 14.08 34.16
N SER A 508 13.76 14.29 35.33
CA SER A 508 13.84 13.35 36.47
C SER A 508 13.06 12.06 36.20
N CYS A 509 11.96 12.17 35.45
CA CYS A 509 11.13 11.05 35.04
C CYS A 509 11.86 10.09 34.09
N ARG A 510 12.72 10.62 33.19
CA ARG A 510 13.45 9.82 32.19
C ARG A 510 14.65 9.08 32.78
N THR A 511 15.33 9.68 33.75
CA THR A 511 16.62 9.17 34.28
C THR A 511 16.42 8.08 35.33
N THR A 512 15.30 8.12 36.07
CA THR A 512 15.01 7.19 37.18
C THR A 512 14.32 5.89 36.72
N ALA A 513 13.71 5.90 35.52
CA ALA A 513 13.14 4.70 34.89
C ALA A 513 14.16 3.58 34.65
N HIS A 514 15.47 3.87 34.74
CA HIS A 514 16.54 2.94 34.37
C HIS A 514 17.06 1.99 35.47
N ASN A 515 16.56 2.02 36.71
CA ASN A 515 17.13 1.21 37.80
C ASN A 515 16.10 0.58 38.77
N VAL A 516 16.22 -0.76 38.93
CA VAL A 516 16.01 -1.55 40.18
C VAL A 516 14.60 -2.02 40.59
N PHE A 517 14.32 -3.30 40.27
CA PHE A 517 13.63 -4.43 40.98
C PHE A 517 12.10 -4.53 41.27
N LEU A 518 11.58 -5.68 40.80
CA LEU A 518 10.48 -6.62 41.17
C LEU A 518 9.09 -6.11 41.62
N CYS A 519 8.08 -6.38 40.77
CA CYS A 519 6.66 -6.43 41.11
C CYS A 519 6.31 -7.76 41.82
N GLN A 520 5.42 -7.67 42.82
CA GLN A 520 4.82 -8.79 43.56
C GLN A 520 3.80 -9.58 42.76
#